data_AF-A0A8D0L6G6-F1
#
_entry.id   AF-A0A8D0L6G6-F1
#
_cell.length_a   1.000
_cell.length_b   1.000
_cell.length_c   1.000
_cell.angle_alpha   90.00
_cell.angle_beta   90.00
_cell.angle_gamma   90.00
#
_symmetry.space_group_name_H-M   'P 1'
#
loop_
_entity.id
_entity.type
_entity.pdbx_description
1 polymer ?
#
loop_
_entity_poly.entity_id
_entity_poly.type
_entity_poly.pdbx_seq_one_letter_code
_entity_poly.pdbx_strand_id
1 'polypeptide(L)'
;MGLGQSKSAVRLKEDMKKIAVVPLHKQRGAASRKVFGLSLQELHQEGLSKDGIPVIVRDIVEYLAQHGLTQEGLFRVNGNLKMVEQLRLKYESGKEVDLAKDGDVSSAASLLKLFLRELPEGVITSALHPRFIQLYQDSRNDVQRDSSLKELLTELPGDHYCLLKYLCQFLRRVAEHHTENRMNVSNLATVFGPNCFQ
;
A
#
# COMPACT_ATOMS: atom_id res chain seq x y z
N MET A 1 33.45 -72.96 -5.89
CA MET A 1 33.73 -71.72 -5.11
C MET A 1 32.54 -70.79 -5.29
N GLY A 2 31.58 -70.84 -4.36
CA GLY A 2 30.37 -70.04 -4.41
C GLY A 2 30.44 -68.88 -3.43
N LEU A 3 30.25 -67.65 -3.93
CA LEU A 3 30.06 -66.46 -3.11
C LEU A 3 28.55 -66.29 -2.86
N GLY A 4 28.11 -66.72 -1.68
CA GLY A 4 26.74 -66.50 -1.20
C GLY A 4 26.55 -65.04 -0.79
N GLN A 5 25.63 -64.35 -1.46
CA GLN A 5 25.20 -63.01 -1.05
C GLN A 5 24.36 -63.09 0.24
N SER A 6 24.69 -62.22 1.19
CA SER A 6 24.17 -62.19 2.55
C SER A 6 22.68 -61.80 2.62
N LYS A 7 21.90 -62.59 3.37
CA LYS A 7 20.44 -62.45 3.60
C LYS A 7 20.02 -61.15 4.30
N SER A 8 20.95 -60.33 4.78
CA SER A 8 20.67 -59.03 5.41
C SER A 8 20.26 -57.93 4.41
N ALA A 9 20.70 -58.04 3.15
CA ALA A 9 20.36 -57.03 2.13
C ALA A 9 18.93 -57.17 1.58
N VAL A 10 18.32 -58.35 1.73
CA VAL A 10 16.98 -58.63 1.19
C VAL A 10 15.88 -58.06 2.10
N ARG A 11 16.07 -58.11 3.43
CA ARG A 11 15.08 -57.58 4.39
C ARG A 11 14.96 -56.04 4.36
N LEU A 12 16.05 -55.32 4.10
CA LEU A 12 16.01 -53.85 4.01
C LEU A 12 15.20 -53.33 2.81
N LYS A 13 15.09 -54.12 1.73
CA LYS A 13 14.33 -53.72 0.53
C LYS A 13 12.83 -53.93 0.67
N GLU A 14 12.39 -54.88 1.50
CA GLU A 14 10.96 -55.15 1.71
C GLU A 14 10.32 -54.16 2.69
N ASP A 15 11.07 -53.66 3.67
CA ASP A 15 10.59 -52.64 4.62
C ASP A 15 10.52 -51.22 4.01
N MET A 16 11.23 -50.96 2.91
CA MET A 16 11.11 -49.70 2.16
C MET A 16 9.85 -49.62 1.28
N LYS A 17 9.06 -50.70 1.17
CA LYS A 17 7.84 -50.76 0.33
C LYS A 17 6.54 -50.51 1.10
N LYS A 18 6.62 -50.15 2.39
CA LYS A 18 5.47 -49.76 3.22
C LYS A 18 5.64 -48.38 3.87
N ILE A 19 6.04 -47.39 3.08
CA ILE A 19 5.66 -46.00 3.39
C ILE A 19 4.43 -45.73 2.54
N ALA A 20 3.30 -46.12 3.12
CA ALA A 20 1.99 -45.87 2.58
C ALA A 20 1.85 -44.38 2.29
N VAL A 21 1.25 -44.10 1.14
CA VAL A 21 0.80 -42.81 0.67
C VAL A 21 -0.04 -42.16 1.78
N VAL A 22 0.60 -41.36 2.62
CA VAL A 22 -0.09 -40.37 3.44
C VAL A 22 -0.60 -39.34 2.44
N PRO A 23 -1.91 -39.04 2.38
CA PRO A 23 -2.37 -37.90 1.60
C PRO A 23 -1.57 -36.71 2.10
N LEU A 24 -0.71 -36.15 1.24
CA LEU A 24 -0.21 -34.80 1.40
C LEU A 24 -1.46 -33.92 1.38
N HIS A 25 -2.08 -33.76 2.54
CA HIS A 25 -2.75 -32.53 2.84
C HIS A 25 -1.63 -31.49 2.70
N LYS A 26 -1.55 -30.88 1.51
CA LYS A 26 -1.03 -29.53 1.37
C LYS A 26 -1.84 -28.74 2.39
N GLN A 27 -1.35 -28.71 3.63
CA GLN A 27 -1.42 -27.52 4.44
C GLN A 27 -0.85 -26.46 3.49
N ARG A 28 -1.75 -25.78 2.77
CA ARG A 28 -1.47 -24.45 2.24
C ARG A 28 -1.07 -23.70 3.50
N GLY A 29 0.23 -23.69 3.81
CA GLY A 29 0.78 -22.71 4.73
C GLY A 29 0.20 -21.41 4.26
N ALA A 30 -0.57 -20.73 5.12
CA ALA A 30 -1.35 -19.56 4.75
C ALA A 30 -0.42 -18.66 3.93
N ALA A 31 -0.65 -18.58 2.61
CA ALA A 31 0.20 -17.79 1.75
C ALA A 31 0.07 -16.37 2.28
N SER A 32 1.16 -15.79 2.77
CA SER A 32 1.15 -14.41 3.28
C SER A 32 0.66 -13.53 2.15
N ARG A 33 -0.46 -12.83 2.37
CA ARG A 33 -1.02 -11.94 1.35
C ARG A 33 -0.13 -10.70 1.31
N LYS A 34 0.65 -10.53 0.25
CA LYS A 34 1.43 -9.30 0.08
C LYS A 34 0.47 -8.17 -0.25
N VAL A 35 0.57 -7.03 0.44
CA VAL A 35 -0.24 -5.83 0.16
C VAL A 35 0.69 -4.66 -0.16
N PHE A 36 1.75 -4.51 0.62
CA PHE A 36 2.73 -3.46 0.41
C PHE A 36 3.75 -3.89 -0.64
N GLY A 37 4.24 -2.95 -1.44
CA GLY A 37 5.17 -3.27 -2.52
C GLY A 37 4.53 -3.88 -3.77
N LEU A 38 3.20 -3.95 -3.84
CA LEU A 38 2.47 -4.32 -5.05
C LEU A 38 2.11 -3.07 -5.85
N SER A 39 2.11 -3.18 -7.17
CA SER A 39 1.55 -2.16 -8.06
C SER A 39 0.03 -2.04 -7.88
N LEU A 40 -0.53 -0.89 -8.27
CA LEU A 40 -1.98 -0.69 -8.25
C LEU A 40 -2.72 -1.73 -9.10
N GLN A 41 -2.12 -2.14 -10.23
CA GLN A 41 -2.64 -3.18 -11.09
C GLN A 41 -2.67 -4.56 -10.40
N GLU A 42 -1.59 -4.95 -9.71
CA GLU A 42 -1.54 -6.21 -8.95
C GLU A 42 -2.58 -6.20 -7.83
N LEU A 43 -2.72 -5.08 -7.10
CA LEU A 43 -3.74 -4.93 -6.07
C LEU A 43 -5.16 -5.08 -6.64
N HIS A 44 -5.41 -4.55 -7.83
CA HIS A 44 -6.68 -4.74 -8.52
C HIS A 44 -6.93 -6.23 -8.86
N GLN A 45 -5.94 -6.92 -9.42
CA GLN A 45 -6.04 -8.34 -9.79
C GLN A 45 -6.25 -9.24 -8.57
N GLU A 46 -5.65 -8.91 -7.44
CA GLU A 46 -5.80 -9.63 -6.16
C GLU A 46 -7.09 -9.28 -5.40
N GLY A 47 -8.00 -8.50 -6.00
CA GLY A 47 -9.25 -8.06 -5.37
C GLY A 47 -9.03 -7.18 -4.13
N LEU A 48 -7.88 -6.52 -4.05
CA LEU A 48 -7.48 -5.57 -3.00
C LEU A 48 -7.73 -4.11 -3.39
N SER A 49 -8.43 -3.88 -4.50
CA SER A 49 -8.80 -2.54 -4.98
C SER A 49 -10.28 -2.51 -5.31
N LYS A 50 -10.92 -1.37 -5.03
CA LYS A 50 -12.30 -1.06 -5.40
C LYS A 50 -12.30 0.29 -6.08
N ASP A 51 -12.96 0.42 -7.23
CA ASP A 51 -13.02 1.65 -8.05
C ASP A 51 -11.66 2.35 -8.25
N GLY A 52 -10.60 1.57 -8.47
CA GLY A 52 -9.22 2.06 -8.66
C GLY A 52 -8.51 2.53 -7.38
N ILE A 53 -9.09 2.30 -6.20
CA ILE A 53 -8.50 2.67 -4.91
C ILE A 53 -8.23 1.41 -4.08
N PRO A 54 -6.98 1.19 -3.62
CA PRO A 54 -6.65 0.10 -2.71
C PRO A 54 -7.49 0.13 -1.44
N VAL A 55 -7.96 -1.03 -0.98
CA VAL A 55 -8.82 -1.18 0.21
C VAL A 55 -8.13 -0.57 1.44
N ILE A 56 -6.84 -0.86 1.66
CA ILE A 56 -6.05 -0.26 2.75
C ILE A 56 -6.07 1.28 2.74
N VAL A 57 -6.02 1.91 1.56
CA VAL A 57 -6.09 3.37 1.44
C VAL A 57 -7.47 3.87 1.84
N ARG A 58 -8.55 3.16 1.43
CA ARG A 58 -9.93 3.51 1.81
C ARG A 58 -10.12 3.44 3.32
N ASP A 59 -9.72 2.32 3.92
CA ASP A 59 -9.88 2.06 5.36
C ASP A 59 -9.16 3.14 6.18
N ILE A 60 -7.91 3.46 5.82
CA ILE A 60 -7.13 4.49 6.51
C ILE A 60 -7.73 5.88 6.31
N VAL A 61 -8.11 6.24 5.08
CA VAL A 61 -8.70 7.56 4.81
C VAL A 61 -10.02 7.74 5.54
N GLU A 62 -10.87 6.71 5.57
CA GLU A 62 -12.14 6.74 6.30
C GLU A 62 -11.91 6.93 7.81
N TYR A 63 -11.02 6.12 8.40
CA TYR A 63 -10.65 6.26 9.81
C TYR A 63 -10.11 7.66 10.13
N LEU A 64 -9.16 8.17 9.33
CA LEU A 64 -8.59 9.50 9.56
C LEU A 64 -9.60 10.63 9.34
N ALA A 65 -10.56 10.45 8.42
CA ALA A 65 -11.64 11.39 8.21
C ALA A 65 -12.60 11.46 9.41
N GLN A 66 -12.79 10.35 10.13
CA GLN A 66 -13.66 10.27 11.30
C GLN A 66 -12.96 10.71 12.59
N HIS A 67 -11.66 10.43 12.72
CA HIS A 67 -10.93 10.55 13.99
C HIS A 67 -9.73 11.51 13.97
N GLY A 68 -9.22 11.85 12.79
CA GLY A 68 -7.93 12.53 12.66
C GLY A 68 -7.99 14.00 12.25
N LEU A 69 -9.13 14.52 11.76
CA LEU A 69 -9.20 15.83 11.12
C LEU A 69 -8.76 17.01 12.01
N THR A 70 -8.89 16.90 13.33
CA THR A 70 -8.49 17.94 14.28
C THR A 70 -7.18 17.63 15.01
N GLN A 71 -6.54 16.49 14.73
CA GLN A 71 -5.28 16.09 15.35
C GLN A 71 -4.15 17.02 14.94
N GLU A 72 -3.52 17.70 15.90
CA GLU A 72 -2.40 18.59 15.62
C GLU A 72 -1.26 17.85 14.91
N GLY A 73 -0.86 18.39 13.77
CA GLY A 73 0.20 17.86 12.94
C GLY A 73 -0.14 16.54 12.24
N LEU A 74 -1.43 16.27 11.93
CA LEU A 74 -1.82 15.11 11.13
C LEU A 74 -0.91 14.96 9.89
N PHE A 75 -0.42 13.75 9.62
CA PHE A 75 0.61 13.42 8.61
C PHE A 75 2.02 13.98 8.84
N ARG A 76 2.20 15.09 9.56
CA ARG A 76 3.52 15.60 9.95
C ARG A 76 4.12 14.81 11.11
N VAL A 77 3.32 14.54 12.15
CA VAL A 77 3.72 13.74 13.30
C VAL A 77 3.78 12.27 12.88
N ASN A 78 4.90 11.61 13.15
CA ASN A 78 5.05 10.19 12.85
C ASN A 78 4.43 9.34 13.94
N GLY A 79 3.67 8.33 13.54
CA GLY A 79 3.22 7.27 14.44
C GLY A 79 4.34 6.37 14.95
N ASN A 80 4.01 5.54 15.93
CA ASN A 80 4.94 4.59 16.50
C ASN A 80 5.34 3.52 15.47
N LEU A 81 6.63 3.38 15.18
CA LEU A 81 7.12 2.45 14.14
C LEU A 81 6.69 0.99 14.38
N LYS A 82 6.66 0.54 15.64
CA LYS A 82 6.20 -0.83 15.96
C LYS A 82 4.73 -1.00 15.65
N MET A 83 3.92 0.02 15.94
CA MET A 83 2.48 0.01 15.65
C MET A 83 2.21 0.03 14.15
N VAL A 84 2.96 0.85 13.39
CA VAL A 84 2.88 0.88 11.93
C VAL A 84 3.20 -0.49 11.33
N GLU A 85 4.27 -1.14 11.81
CA GLU A 85 4.64 -2.48 11.37
C GLU A 85 3.60 -3.54 11.77
N GLN A 86 3.03 -3.46 12.97
CA GLN A 86 1.95 -4.34 13.40
C GLN A 86 0.71 -4.20 12.51
N LEU A 87 0.32 -2.96 12.17
CA LEU A 87 -0.79 -2.71 11.25
C LEU A 87 -0.51 -3.26 9.85
N ARG A 88 0.70 -3.03 9.32
CA ARG A 88 1.15 -3.61 8.04
C ARG A 88 0.97 -5.13 8.03
N LEU A 89 1.57 -5.81 9.00
CA LEU A 89 1.50 -7.27 9.12
C LEU A 89 0.05 -7.76 9.27
N LYS A 90 -0.81 -6.98 9.93
CA LYS A 90 -2.23 -7.32 10.07
C LYS A 90 -2.95 -7.28 8.71
N TYR A 91 -2.76 -6.22 7.92
CA TYR A 91 -3.28 -6.16 6.54
C TYR A 91 -2.73 -7.31 5.68
N GLU A 92 -1.43 -7.61 5.77
CA GLU A 92 -0.79 -8.69 5.01
C GLU A 92 -1.16 -10.10 5.50
N SER A 93 -1.71 -10.23 6.71
CA SER A 93 -2.28 -11.48 7.20
C SER A 93 -3.68 -11.78 6.64
N GLY A 94 -4.31 -10.80 5.96
CA GLY A 94 -5.67 -10.91 5.44
C GLY A 94 -6.76 -10.92 6.52
N LYS A 95 -6.41 -10.61 7.77
CA LYS A 95 -7.36 -10.43 8.87
C LYS A 95 -8.02 -9.06 8.79
N GLU A 96 -9.21 -8.96 9.36
CA GLU A 96 -9.89 -7.67 9.55
C GLU A 96 -9.03 -6.74 10.42
N VAL A 97 -8.88 -5.49 9.98
CA VAL A 97 -8.11 -4.45 10.67
C VAL A 97 -9.10 -3.43 11.22
N ASP A 98 -9.03 -3.16 12.51
CA ASP A 98 -9.78 -2.11 13.19
C ASP A 98 -8.78 -1.05 13.63
N LEU A 99 -8.62 -0.01 12.83
CA LEU A 99 -7.61 1.04 13.06
C LEU A 99 -7.78 1.79 14.39
N ALA A 100 -9.00 1.78 14.98
CA ALA A 100 -9.26 2.39 16.28
C ALA A 100 -8.80 1.51 17.45
N LYS A 101 -8.81 0.17 17.28
CA LYS A 101 -8.35 -0.79 18.31
C LYS A 101 -6.88 -1.18 18.14
N ASP A 102 -6.44 -1.30 16.90
CA ASP A 102 -5.12 -1.82 16.54
C ASP A 102 -4.05 -0.72 16.44
N GLY A 103 -4.42 0.56 16.54
CA GLY A 103 -3.49 1.66 16.35
C GLY A 103 -4.00 3.01 16.84
N ASP A 104 -3.38 4.06 16.33
CA ASP A 104 -3.73 5.46 16.61
C ASP A 104 -3.69 6.30 15.32
N VAL A 105 -4.18 7.53 15.40
CA VAL A 105 -4.23 8.47 14.25
C VAL A 105 -2.85 8.67 13.59
N SER A 106 -1.79 8.82 14.38
CA SER A 106 -0.44 9.07 13.85
C SER A 106 0.11 7.82 13.15
N SER A 107 -0.19 6.63 13.69
CA SER A 107 0.21 5.33 13.15
C SER A 107 -0.53 5.01 11.85
N ALA A 108 -1.84 5.26 11.79
CA ALA A 108 -2.62 5.14 10.55
C ALA A 108 -2.12 6.14 9.48
N ALA A 109 -1.86 7.39 9.85
CA ALA A 109 -1.31 8.40 8.96
C ALA A 109 0.09 8.01 8.41
N SER A 110 0.96 7.48 9.28
CA SER A 110 2.26 6.93 8.87
C SER A 110 2.12 5.72 7.95
N LEU A 111 1.15 4.84 8.20
CA LEU A 111 0.87 3.67 7.38
C LEU A 111 0.43 4.05 5.97
N LEU A 112 -0.43 5.06 5.82
CA LEU A 112 -0.81 5.58 4.49
C LEU A 112 0.41 6.09 3.72
N LYS A 113 1.25 6.92 4.37
CA LYS A 113 2.49 7.42 3.75
C LYS A 113 3.42 6.26 3.36
N LEU A 114 3.55 5.25 4.21
CA LEU A 114 4.35 4.06 3.94
C LEU A 114 3.80 3.28 2.73
N PHE A 115 2.49 3.06 2.67
CA PHE A 115 1.86 2.35 1.57
C PHE A 115 2.14 3.06 0.24
N LEU A 116 1.93 4.38 0.19
CA LEU A 116 2.25 5.16 -1.00
C LEU A 116 3.73 5.01 -1.34
N ARG A 117 4.64 5.23 -0.37
CA ARG A 117 6.12 5.11 -0.52
C ARG A 117 6.62 3.76 -1.03
N GLU A 118 5.86 2.69 -0.84
CA GLU A 118 6.27 1.36 -1.29
C GLU A 118 5.62 0.94 -2.60
N LEU A 119 4.80 1.79 -3.23
CA LEU A 119 4.33 1.51 -4.58
C LEU A 119 5.54 1.41 -5.53
N PRO A 120 5.63 0.36 -6.38
CA PRO A 120 6.70 0.24 -7.38
C PRO A 120 6.77 1.40 -8.37
N GLU A 121 5.62 2.05 -8.62
CA GLU A 121 5.47 3.25 -9.43
C GLU A 121 4.69 4.28 -8.61
N GLY A 122 5.19 5.51 -8.52
CA GLY A 122 4.53 6.59 -7.77
C GLY A 122 3.10 6.86 -8.24
N VAL A 123 2.29 7.46 -7.35
CA VAL A 123 0.91 7.87 -7.68
C VAL A 123 0.89 8.75 -8.93
N ILE A 124 1.86 9.67 -9.04
CA ILE A 124 2.18 10.37 -10.27
C ILE A 124 3.32 9.61 -10.92
N THR A 125 3.07 9.06 -12.10
CA THR A 125 4.03 8.19 -12.78
C THR A 125 5.27 8.97 -13.21
N SER A 126 6.44 8.35 -13.04
CA SER A 126 7.77 8.85 -13.39
C SER A 126 7.86 9.37 -14.82
N ALA A 127 7.19 8.68 -15.75
CA ALA A 127 7.07 9.08 -17.15
C ALA A 127 6.49 10.50 -17.34
N LEU A 128 5.63 10.97 -16.43
CA LEU A 128 5.01 12.29 -16.50
C LEU A 128 5.72 13.36 -15.65
N HIS A 129 6.66 12.99 -14.77
CA HIS A 129 7.33 13.94 -13.87
C HIS A 129 7.93 15.16 -14.58
N PRO A 130 8.69 15.02 -15.69
CA PRO A 130 9.29 16.17 -16.36
C PRO A 130 8.22 17.16 -16.85
N ARG A 131 7.06 16.65 -17.29
CA ARG A 131 5.96 17.48 -17.79
C ARG A 131 5.22 18.21 -16.66
N PHE A 132 5.06 17.58 -15.50
CA PHE A 132 4.52 18.26 -14.32
C PHE A 132 5.46 19.38 -13.83
N ILE A 133 6.77 19.12 -13.81
CA ILE A 133 7.79 20.12 -13.43
C ILE A 133 7.81 21.28 -14.43
N GLN A 134 7.82 20.98 -15.73
CA GLN A 134 7.78 21.99 -16.79
C GLN A 134 6.52 22.85 -16.68
N LEU A 135 5.34 22.24 -16.53
CA LEU A 135 4.08 22.96 -16.37
C LEU A 135 4.13 23.93 -15.18
N TYR A 136 4.73 23.52 -14.07
CA TYR A 136 4.91 24.39 -12.90
C TYR A 136 5.85 25.58 -13.19
N GLN A 137 6.94 25.36 -13.93
CA GLN A 137 7.95 26.38 -14.25
C GLN A 137 7.48 27.39 -15.32
N ASP A 138 6.76 26.93 -16.35
CA ASP A 138 6.42 27.74 -17.53
C ASP A 138 5.21 28.65 -17.30
N SER A 139 4.38 28.36 -16.30
CA SER A 139 3.07 28.95 -16.16
C SER A 139 3.07 30.35 -15.55
N ARG A 140 3.02 31.38 -16.42
CA ARG A 140 2.81 32.79 -16.04
C ARG A 140 1.32 33.17 -15.82
N ASN A 141 0.38 32.32 -16.25
CA ASN A 141 -1.07 32.54 -16.14
C ASN A 141 -1.76 31.31 -15.51
N ASP A 142 -2.54 31.54 -14.47
CA ASP A 142 -3.24 30.49 -13.70
C ASP A 142 -4.29 29.74 -14.53
N VAL A 143 -5.04 30.42 -15.41
CA VAL A 143 -6.10 29.77 -16.21
C VAL A 143 -5.52 28.77 -17.20
N GLN A 144 -4.40 29.13 -17.85
CA GLN A 144 -3.70 28.25 -18.77
C GLN A 144 -3.07 27.07 -18.02
N ARG A 145 -2.49 27.32 -16.84
CA ARG A 145 -1.95 26.27 -15.97
C ARG A 145 -3.00 25.23 -15.61
N ASP A 146 -4.20 25.68 -15.24
CA ASP A 146 -5.29 24.78 -14.86
C ASP A 146 -5.78 23.91 -16.02
N SER A 147 -5.86 24.47 -17.24
CA SER A 147 -6.23 23.69 -18.43
C SER A 147 -5.19 22.62 -18.74
N SER A 148 -3.92 23.02 -18.81
CA SER A 148 -2.82 22.10 -19.11
C SER A 148 -2.60 21.05 -18.00
N LEU A 149 -2.86 21.40 -16.73
CA LEU A 149 -2.84 20.44 -15.64
C LEU A 149 -3.94 19.39 -15.80
N LYS A 150 -5.16 19.80 -16.16
CA LYS A 150 -6.26 18.86 -16.41
C LYS A 150 -5.93 17.91 -17.54
N GLU A 151 -5.38 18.42 -18.65
CA GLU A 151 -4.94 17.61 -19.78
C GLU A 151 -3.88 16.59 -19.34
N LEU A 152 -2.83 17.04 -18.63
CA LEU A 152 -1.77 16.16 -18.16
C LEU A 152 -2.28 15.08 -17.19
N LEU A 153 -3.26 15.41 -16.34
CA LEU A 153 -3.90 14.44 -15.44
C LEU A 153 -4.67 13.34 -16.21
N THR A 154 -5.16 13.62 -17.42
CA THR A 154 -5.82 12.59 -18.25
C THR A 154 -4.87 11.55 -18.82
N GLU A 155 -3.56 11.82 -18.80
CA GLU A 155 -2.54 10.90 -19.28
C GLU A 155 -2.08 9.90 -18.21
N LEU A 156 -2.47 10.09 -16.94
CA LEU A 156 -2.22 9.11 -15.90
C LEU A 156 -3.00 7.82 -16.17
N PRO A 157 -2.42 6.63 -15.87
CA PRO A 157 -3.18 5.40 -15.86
C PRO A 157 -4.41 5.50 -14.94
N GLY A 158 -5.49 4.80 -15.29
CA GLY A 158 -6.78 4.94 -14.61
C GLY A 158 -6.71 4.81 -13.08
N ASP A 159 -6.05 3.77 -12.57
CA ASP A 159 -5.92 3.55 -11.12
C ASP A 159 -5.07 4.65 -10.44
N HIS A 160 -4.03 5.15 -11.12
CA HIS A 160 -3.19 6.24 -10.61
C HIS A 160 -3.98 7.55 -10.51
N TYR A 161 -4.77 7.89 -11.55
CA TYR A 161 -5.64 9.05 -11.54
C TYR A 161 -6.72 8.94 -10.43
N CYS A 162 -7.37 7.78 -10.31
CA CYS A 162 -8.36 7.52 -9.28
C CYS A 162 -7.77 7.71 -7.88
N LEU A 163 -6.60 7.11 -7.61
CA LEU A 163 -5.91 7.23 -6.33
C LEU A 163 -5.50 8.68 -6.04
N LEU A 164 -4.91 9.39 -7.01
CA LEU A 164 -4.55 10.79 -6.87
C LEU A 164 -5.76 11.65 -6.52
N LYS A 165 -6.86 11.50 -7.28
CA LYS A 165 -8.10 12.23 -7.04
C LYS A 165 -8.66 11.97 -5.65
N TYR A 166 -8.70 10.70 -5.22
CA TYR A 166 -9.18 10.31 -3.89
C TYR A 166 -8.34 10.91 -2.77
N LEU A 167 -7.02 10.85 -2.90
CA LEU A 167 -6.09 11.47 -1.94
C LEU A 167 -6.26 12.99 -1.90
N CYS A 168 -6.31 13.68 -3.04
CA CYS A 168 -6.51 15.12 -3.09
C CYS A 168 -7.83 15.56 -2.45
N GLN A 169 -8.92 14.80 -2.65
CA GLN A 169 -10.19 15.06 -1.98
C GLN A 169 -10.08 14.96 -0.46
N PHE A 170 -9.38 13.94 0.05
CA PHE A 170 -9.17 13.80 1.48
C PHE A 170 -8.24 14.87 2.05
N LEU A 171 -7.10 15.13 1.40
CA LEU A 171 -6.13 16.14 1.83
C LEU A 171 -6.71 17.55 1.82
N ARG A 172 -7.64 17.85 0.90
CA ARG A 172 -8.42 19.08 0.95
C ARG A 172 -9.22 19.20 2.25
N ARG A 173 -9.92 18.14 2.66
CA ARG A 173 -10.68 18.13 3.93
C ARG A 173 -9.76 18.34 5.14
N VAL A 174 -8.57 17.74 5.12
CA VAL A 174 -7.56 17.98 6.17
C VAL A 174 -7.14 19.45 6.19
N ALA A 175 -6.84 20.04 5.03
CA ALA A 175 -6.46 21.45 4.92
C ALA A 175 -7.58 22.41 5.36
N GLU A 176 -8.85 22.05 5.15
CA GLU A 176 -10.00 22.84 5.63
C GLU A 176 -10.04 22.92 7.16
N HIS A 177 -9.43 21.98 7.89
CA HIS A 177 -9.33 21.96 9.36
C HIS A 177 -7.99 22.50 9.91
N HIS A 178 -7.22 23.21 9.08
CA HIS A 178 -5.86 23.67 9.44
C HIS A 178 -5.79 24.60 10.66
N THR A 179 -6.89 25.23 11.06
CA THR A 179 -6.95 26.05 12.29
C THR A 179 -6.71 25.22 13.54
N GLU A 180 -7.20 23.97 13.55
CA GLU A 180 -7.03 23.01 14.64
C GLU A 180 -5.82 22.11 14.41
N ASN A 181 -5.76 21.44 13.26
CA ASN A 181 -4.72 20.44 13.00
C ASN A 181 -3.36 21.05 12.57
N ARG A 182 -3.30 22.36 12.26
CA ARG A 182 -2.08 23.09 11.82
C ARG A 182 -1.49 22.65 10.48
N MET A 183 -2.24 21.92 9.66
CA MET A 183 -1.80 21.37 8.37
C MET A 183 -2.52 22.04 7.20
N ASN A 184 -1.95 23.16 6.72
CA ASN A 184 -2.42 23.81 5.49
C ASN A 184 -1.97 23.05 4.22
N VAL A 185 -2.42 23.50 3.05
CA VAL A 185 -2.09 22.91 1.74
C VAL A 185 -0.57 22.81 1.52
N SER A 186 0.19 23.83 1.89
CA SER A 186 1.65 23.84 1.71
C SER A 186 2.33 22.78 2.59
N ASN A 187 1.95 22.68 3.87
CA ASN A 187 2.47 21.67 4.80
C ASN A 187 2.16 20.25 4.30
N LEU A 188 0.93 20.01 3.82
CA LEU A 188 0.54 18.71 3.27
C LEU A 188 1.31 18.39 1.98
N ALA A 189 1.51 19.36 1.09
CA ALA A 189 2.29 19.17 -0.12
C ALA A 189 3.74 18.78 0.16
N THR A 190 4.38 19.39 1.17
CA THR A 190 5.73 19.00 1.61
C THR A 190 5.79 17.55 2.10
N VAL A 191 4.76 17.09 2.81
CA VAL A 191 4.70 15.70 3.31
C VAL A 191 4.39 14.71 2.18
N PHE A 192 3.41 15.00 1.32
CA PHE A 192 2.93 14.05 0.32
C PHE A 192 3.71 14.07 -0.99
N GLY A 193 4.35 15.20 -1.35
CA GLY A 193 5.11 15.33 -2.60
C GLY A 193 6.08 14.16 -2.82
N PRO A 194 7.02 13.89 -1.88
CA PRO A 194 7.95 12.77 -1.99
C PRO A 194 7.30 11.38 -1.97
N ASN A 195 6.06 11.24 -1.50
CA ASN A 195 5.34 9.95 -1.49
C ASN A 195 4.46 9.79 -2.75
N CYS A 196 4.23 10.85 -3.53
CA CYS A 196 3.44 10.79 -4.77
C CYS A 196 4.31 10.78 -6.04
N PHE A 197 5.49 11.40 -6.02
CA PHE A 197 6.40 11.60 -7.16
C PHE A 197 7.66 10.72 -7.11
N GLN A 198 7.58 9.53 -6.55
CA GLN A 198 8.75 8.67 -6.28
C GLN A 198 9.43 8.20 -7.56
#